data_AF-A0A6B0V4R9-F1
#
_entry.id   AF-A0A6B0V4R9-F1
#
_cell.length_a   1.000
_cell.length_b   1.000
_cell.length_c   1.000
_cell.angle_alpha   90.00
_cell.angle_beta   90.00
_cell.angle_gamma   90.00
#
_symmetry.space_group_name_H-M   'P 1'
#
loop_
_entity.id
_entity.type
_entity.pdbx_description
1 polymer ?
#
loop_
_entity_poly.entity_id
_entity_poly.type
_entity_poly.pdbx_seq_one_letter_code
_entity_poly.pdbx_strand_id
1 'polypeptide(L)'
;MRVLLLTLLAFEQAAGVWFSINDSPTPREQLQYDENFYHCPHDDNLFWPSNFVCDGYPDCHASDAMDEDSEICAPREYLLQDLLLTANHITNNSAFLTWSSGVELLGHSSFPLELSGYFLTGRSRGHTFQKTLEPTLTEYNVSCLKPWTEYNITLRRFYTDSEEGVDRPMRLGRAAALELRTHAYNPSAPRELKIISTGQKKCQSTHRGSY
;
A
#
# COMPACT_ATOMS: atom_id res chain seq x y z
N MET A 1 46.95 -16.02 33.44
CA MET A 1 45.91 -15.22 34.12
C MET A 1 45.17 -14.37 33.09
N ARG A 2 43.84 -14.52 33.04
CA ARG A 2 42.79 -13.62 32.52
C ARG A 2 42.84 -13.11 31.06
N VAL A 3 42.03 -13.82 30.25
CA VAL A 3 41.02 -13.35 29.28
C VAL A 3 40.64 -11.86 29.38
N LEU A 4 40.59 -11.15 28.24
CA LEU A 4 39.36 -10.48 27.77
C LEU A 4 39.41 -10.15 26.26
N LEU A 5 38.45 -10.74 25.55
CA LEU A 5 37.96 -10.40 24.22
C LEU A 5 37.19 -9.07 24.28
N LEU A 6 37.29 -8.22 23.26
CA LEU A 6 36.19 -7.34 22.85
C LEU A 6 36.35 -6.95 21.38
N THR A 7 35.63 -7.69 20.55
CA THR A 7 35.21 -7.35 19.20
C THR A 7 34.21 -6.19 19.25
N LEU A 8 34.42 -5.16 18.45
CA LEU A 8 33.39 -4.18 18.11
C LEU A 8 33.17 -4.19 16.61
N LEU A 9 31.89 -4.36 16.27
CA LEU A 9 31.32 -4.69 14.98
C LEU A 9 31.55 -3.55 13.97
N ALA A 10 32.07 -3.90 12.80
CA ALA A 10 31.93 -3.10 11.60
C ALA A 10 30.44 -3.13 11.18
N PHE A 11 29.78 -1.98 11.19
CA PHE A 11 28.56 -1.80 10.42
C PHE A 11 28.96 -1.48 8.99
N GLU A 12 28.84 -2.47 8.11
CA GLU A 12 28.79 -2.26 6.67
C GLU A 12 27.51 -1.45 6.36
N GLN A 13 27.69 -0.18 6.01
CA GLN A 13 26.69 0.55 5.26
C GLN A 13 26.64 -0.03 3.85
N ALA A 14 25.69 -0.91 3.59
CA ALA A 14 25.29 -1.21 2.22
C ALA A 14 24.42 -0.04 1.73
N ALA A 15 25.10 0.95 1.15
CA ALA A 15 24.48 1.91 0.25
C ALA A 15 23.87 1.13 -0.93
N GLY A 16 22.56 1.28 -1.14
CA GLY A 16 21.81 0.56 -2.16
C GLY A 16 20.85 1.48 -2.89
N VAL A 17 21.37 2.12 -3.94
CA VAL A 17 20.67 2.70 -5.11
C VAL A 17 19.78 3.92 -4.85
N TRP A 18 20.36 5.08 -5.11
CA TRP A 18 19.63 6.28 -5.49
C TRP A 18 19.08 6.09 -6.91
N PHE A 19 17.76 6.22 -7.08
CA PHE A 19 17.20 6.73 -8.32
C PHE A 19 16.84 8.19 -8.07
N SER A 20 17.78 9.09 -8.34
CA SER A 20 17.42 10.48 -8.62
C SER A 20 16.85 10.53 -10.02
N ILE A 21 15.51 10.47 -10.11
CA ILE A 21 14.83 11.01 -11.27
C ILE A 21 14.79 12.52 -11.01
N ASN A 22 15.73 13.25 -11.62
CA ASN A 22 15.59 14.69 -11.80
C ASN A 22 14.47 14.91 -12.83
N ASP A 23 13.23 14.77 -12.39
CA ASP A 23 12.12 15.52 -12.94
C ASP A 23 11.59 16.34 -11.77
N SER A 24 11.47 17.65 -11.97
CA SER A 24 10.61 18.44 -11.09
C SER A 24 9.26 17.72 -11.06
N PRO A 25 8.76 17.28 -9.88
CA PRO A 25 7.54 16.52 -9.84
C PRO A 25 6.46 17.34 -10.54
N THR A 26 5.75 16.71 -11.46
CA THR A 26 4.56 17.35 -12.04
C THR A 26 3.65 17.78 -10.88
N PRO A 27 2.84 18.85 -11.01
CA PRO A 27 2.00 19.33 -9.90
C PRO A 27 1.15 18.24 -9.21
N ARG A 28 0.82 17.14 -9.93
CA ARG A 28 0.12 15.97 -9.41
C ARG A 28 0.97 15.01 -8.57
N GLU A 29 2.28 14.92 -8.79
CA GLU A 29 3.18 14.09 -7.97
C GLU A 29 3.40 14.65 -6.56
N GLN A 30 3.00 15.90 -6.32
CA GLN A 30 2.98 16.51 -4.99
C GLN A 30 1.72 16.15 -4.19
N LEU A 31 0.66 15.68 -4.84
CA LEU A 31 -0.55 15.23 -4.16
C LEU A 31 -0.32 13.81 -3.65
N GLN A 32 -0.32 13.65 -2.33
CA GLN A 32 -0.22 12.37 -1.65
C GLN A 32 -1.21 12.34 -0.50
N TYR A 33 -1.84 11.18 -0.30
CA TYR A 33 -2.69 10.90 0.84
C TYR A 33 -2.22 9.63 1.53
N ASP A 34 -1.97 9.69 2.83
CA ASP A 34 -1.52 8.54 3.60
C ASP A 34 -2.73 7.80 4.19
N GLU A 35 -3.01 6.61 3.67
CA GLU A 35 -4.13 5.74 4.07
C GLU A 35 -3.96 5.11 5.48
N ASN A 36 -3.46 5.84 6.46
CA ASN A 36 -3.29 5.35 7.83
C ASN A 36 -4.66 5.16 8.52
N PHE A 37 -4.68 4.35 9.58
CA PHE A 37 -5.85 4.26 10.44
C PHE A 37 -6.25 5.65 10.93
N TYR A 38 -7.55 5.93 10.85
CA TYR A 38 -8.12 7.16 11.35
C TYR A 38 -8.44 7.01 12.83
N HIS A 39 -7.99 7.97 13.62
CA HIS A 39 -8.24 8.02 15.05
C HIS A 39 -9.38 9.00 15.32
N CYS A 40 -10.47 8.53 15.93
CA CYS A 40 -11.60 9.40 16.26
C CYS A 40 -11.19 10.41 17.35
N PRO A 41 -11.28 11.73 17.13
CA PRO A 41 -10.73 12.74 18.05
C PRO A 41 -11.31 12.78 19.47
N HIS A 42 -12.44 12.10 19.73
CA HIS A 42 -13.12 12.08 21.03
C HIS A 42 -13.23 10.69 21.65
N ASP A 43 -12.63 9.68 21.02
CA ASP A 43 -12.53 8.33 21.57
C ASP A 43 -11.11 7.81 21.35
N ASP A 44 -10.31 7.82 22.42
CA ASP A 44 -8.90 7.43 22.39
C ASP A 44 -8.67 5.97 21.96
N ASN A 45 -9.70 5.12 21.96
CA ASN A 45 -9.59 3.71 21.62
C ASN A 45 -10.30 3.33 20.31
N LEU A 46 -10.95 4.28 19.64
CA LEU A 46 -11.67 4.01 18.41
C LEU A 46 -10.81 4.35 17.19
N PHE A 47 -10.44 3.31 16.45
CA PHE A 47 -9.68 3.40 15.22
C PHE A 47 -10.46 2.79 14.07
N TRP A 48 -10.64 3.57 13.00
CA TRP A 48 -11.25 3.09 11.78
C TRP A 48 -10.19 2.87 10.70
N PRO A 49 -10.32 1.80 9.90
CA PRO A 49 -9.54 1.68 8.68
C PRO A 49 -9.76 2.91 7.81
N SER A 50 -8.73 3.35 7.09
CA SER A 50 -8.79 4.59 6.32
C SER A 50 -9.94 4.61 5.32
N ASN A 51 -10.37 3.46 4.79
CA ASN A 51 -11.44 3.35 3.81
C ASN A 51 -12.85 3.69 4.36
N PHE A 52 -13.00 3.87 5.67
CA PHE A 52 -14.23 4.39 6.30
C PHE A 52 -14.25 5.93 6.31
N VAL A 53 -13.10 6.59 6.17
CA VAL A 53 -13.02 8.05 6.03
C VAL A 53 -13.51 8.48 4.65
N CYS A 54 -14.34 9.52 4.60
CA CYS A 54 -14.98 10.04 3.39
C CYS A 54 -15.76 8.96 2.62
N ASP A 55 -16.49 8.10 3.33
CA ASP A 55 -17.36 7.08 2.74
C ASP A 55 -18.83 7.54 2.63
N GLY A 56 -19.15 8.69 3.23
CA GLY A 56 -20.47 9.32 3.25
C GLY A 56 -21.32 8.99 4.48
N TYR A 57 -20.75 8.28 5.46
CA TYR A 57 -21.39 7.91 6.72
C TYR A 57 -20.50 8.31 7.91
N PRO A 58 -21.04 8.98 8.94
CA PRO A 58 -20.28 9.31 10.13
C PRO A 58 -20.08 8.06 11.00
N ASP A 59 -18.85 7.57 11.09
CA ASP A 59 -18.48 6.44 11.94
C ASP A 59 -17.96 6.87 13.31
N CYS A 60 -17.45 8.10 13.44
CA CYS A 60 -17.09 8.63 14.74
C CYS A 60 -18.33 9.17 15.47
N HIS A 61 -18.58 8.69 16.69
CA HIS A 61 -19.69 9.11 17.54
C HIS A 61 -19.52 10.55 18.07
N ALA A 62 -19.69 11.57 17.25
CA ALA A 62 -19.91 12.95 17.72
C ALA A 62 -20.49 13.90 16.66
N SER A 63 -20.23 13.70 15.37
CA SER A 63 -20.80 14.48 14.24
C SER A 63 -20.14 14.07 12.91
N ASP A 64 -20.78 14.43 11.79
CA ASP A 64 -20.22 14.34 10.43
C ASP A 64 -18.95 15.20 10.23
N ALA A 65 -18.57 16.03 11.21
CA ALA A 65 -17.42 16.93 11.12
C ALA A 65 -16.07 16.25 11.48
N MET A 66 -16.04 14.92 11.50
CA MET A 66 -14.85 14.15 11.89
C MET A 66 -14.24 13.42 10.69
N ASP A 67 -14.68 12.19 10.47
CA ASP A 67 -14.29 11.32 9.36
C ASP A 67 -14.95 11.72 8.03
N GLU A 68 -15.95 12.59 8.08
CA GLU A 68 -16.69 13.15 6.95
C GLU A 68 -16.49 14.68 6.80
N ASP A 69 -15.40 15.22 7.35
CA ASP A 69 -15.11 16.66 7.36
C ASP A 69 -15.15 17.27 5.95
N SER A 70 -16.06 18.23 5.78
CA SER A 70 -16.26 18.99 4.53
C SER A 70 -15.07 19.84 4.10
N GLU A 71 -13.99 19.96 4.88
CA GLU A 71 -12.70 20.56 4.48
C GLU A 71 -11.77 19.54 3.79
N ILE A 72 -11.95 18.25 4.02
CA ILE A 72 -11.09 17.17 3.50
C ILE A 72 -11.85 16.32 2.49
N CYS A 73 -13.07 15.91 2.82
CA CYS A 73 -13.91 15.05 2.01
C CYS A 73 -14.60 15.83 0.88
N ALA A 74 -14.86 15.14 -0.22
CA ALA A 74 -15.73 15.63 -1.28
C ALA A 74 -17.19 15.71 -0.78
N PRO A 75 -18.04 16.53 -1.41
CA PRO A 75 -19.46 16.57 -1.07
C PRO A 75 -20.11 15.19 -1.12
N ARG A 76 -21.10 14.97 -0.27
CA ARG A 76 -21.71 13.66 -0.03
C ARG A 76 -22.14 12.93 -1.30
N GLU A 77 -22.58 13.65 -2.33
CA GLU A 77 -22.98 13.07 -3.62
C GLU A 77 -21.83 12.30 -4.30
N TYR A 78 -20.59 12.77 -4.13
CA TYR A 78 -19.38 12.12 -4.64
C TYR A 78 -19.01 10.89 -3.81
N LEU A 79 -19.23 10.95 -2.49
CA LEU A 79 -18.89 9.86 -1.58
C LEU A 79 -19.83 8.66 -1.74
N LEU A 80 -21.09 8.90 -2.09
CA LEU A 80 -22.08 7.86 -2.32
C LEU A 80 -21.88 7.07 -3.62
N GLN A 81 -20.99 7.51 -4.51
CA GLN A 81 -20.67 6.75 -5.71
C GLN A 81 -19.95 5.46 -5.34
N ASP A 82 -20.39 4.32 -5.85
CA ASP A 82 -19.68 3.06 -5.61
C ASP A 82 -18.33 3.02 -6.33
N LEU A 83 -17.34 2.45 -5.63
CA LEU A 83 -16.05 2.08 -6.19
C LEU A 83 -15.81 0.62 -5.86
N LEU A 84 -15.90 -0.24 -6.86
CA LEU A 84 -15.62 -1.65 -6.71
C LEU A 84 -14.18 -1.91 -7.17
N LEU A 85 -13.32 -2.36 -6.28
CA LEU A 85 -11.95 -2.79 -6.58
C LEU A 85 -11.88 -4.32 -6.56
N THR A 86 -11.24 -4.90 -7.56
CA THR A 86 -10.99 -6.35 -7.64
C THR A 86 -9.54 -6.63 -8.01
N ALA A 87 -9.05 -7.81 -7.62
CA ALA A 87 -7.70 -8.27 -7.91
C ALA A 87 -7.76 -9.62 -8.62
N ASN A 88 -6.99 -9.75 -9.71
CA ASN A 88 -6.90 -10.93 -10.56
C ASN A 88 -5.42 -11.20 -10.90
N HIS A 89 -5.15 -12.36 -11.51
CA HIS A 89 -3.81 -12.74 -11.99
C HIS A 89 -2.69 -12.53 -10.96
N ILE A 90 -2.95 -12.88 -9.70
CA ILE A 90 -2.00 -12.70 -8.61
C ILE A 90 -0.84 -13.67 -8.80
N THR A 91 0.39 -13.17 -8.73
CA THR A 91 1.62 -13.97 -8.82
C THR A 91 2.35 -13.93 -7.48
N ASN A 92 3.61 -14.37 -7.46
CA ASN A 92 4.47 -14.23 -6.28
C ASN A 92 4.99 -12.79 -6.08
N ASN A 93 4.89 -11.91 -7.08
CA ASN A 93 5.46 -10.56 -7.02
C ASN A 93 4.59 -9.47 -7.64
N SER A 94 3.40 -9.82 -8.14
CA SER A 94 2.50 -8.90 -8.82
C SER A 94 1.03 -9.25 -8.59
N ALA A 95 0.16 -8.27 -8.81
CA ALA A 95 -1.28 -8.46 -8.86
C ALA A 95 -1.89 -7.48 -9.87
N PHE A 96 -2.84 -7.96 -10.66
CA PHE A 96 -3.57 -7.12 -11.62
C PHE A 96 -4.85 -6.62 -10.95
N LEU A 97 -4.95 -5.31 -10.78
CA LEU A 97 -6.09 -4.65 -10.17
C LEU A 97 -7.01 -4.08 -11.25
N THR A 98 -8.31 -4.19 -11.04
CA THR A 98 -9.33 -3.51 -11.86
C THR A 98 -10.38 -2.88 -10.96
N TRP A 99 -10.93 -1.75 -11.39
CA TRP A 99 -11.99 -1.07 -10.65
C TRP A 99 -13.04 -0.42 -11.55
N SER A 100 -14.20 -0.14 -10.98
CA SER A 100 -15.25 0.62 -11.66
C SER A 100 -14.85 2.09 -11.79
N SER A 101 -14.87 2.64 -13.01
CA SER A 101 -14.99 4.09 -13.18
C SER A 101 -16.36 4.49 -12.60
N GLY A 102 -16.40 5.18 -11.47
CA GLY A 102 -17.65 5.60 -10.85
C GLY A 102 -18.59 6.29 -11.85
N VAL A 103 -19.89 6.28 -11.57
CA VAL A 103 -20.88 6.96 -12.42
C VAL A 103 -20.61 8.47 -12.37
N GLU A 104 -20.43 9.11 -13.53
CA GLU A 104 -20.37 10.57 -13.63
C GLU A 104 -21.62 11.18 -13.02
N LEU A 105 -21.45 12.07 -12.04
CA LEU A 105 -22.57 12.82 -11.48
C LEU A 105 -23.05 13.82 -12.53
N LEU A 106 -24.04 13.41 -13.31
CA LEU A 106 -24.81 14.31 -14.16
C LEU A 106 -25.76 15.14 -13.27
N GLY A 107 -25.25 16.21 -12.65
CA GLY A 107 -26.12 17.22 -12.02
C GLY A 107 -25.50 18.06 -10.92
N HIS A 108 -25.48 19.38 -11.16
CA HIS A 108 -25.72 20.48 -10.21
C HIS A 108 -25.24 20.31 -8.75
N SER A 109 -23.99 19.93 -8.51
CA SER A 109 -23.36 20.29 -7.25
C SER A 109 -23.06 21.79 -7.28
N SER A 110 -23.18 22.47 -6.14
CA SER A 110 -22.74 23.87 -6.00
C SER A 110 -21.22 24.03 -6.13
N PHE A 111 -20.49 22.91 -6.19
CA PHE A 111 -19.04 22.79 -6.28
C PHE A 111 -18.69 21.75 -7.34
N PRO A 112 -18.50 22.14 -8.62
CA PRO A 112 -18.16 21.21 -9.69
C PRO A 112 -16.75 20.68 -9.48
N LEU A 113 -16.65 19.52 -8.82
CA LEU A 113 -15.41 18.79 -8.67
C LEU A 113 -15.21 17.83 -9.85
N GLU A 114 -14.02 17.84 -10.42
CA GLU A 114 -13.57 16.92 -11.45
C GLU A 114 -12.77 15.78 -10.81
N LEU A 115 -12.96 14.55 -11.31
CA LEU A 115 -12.14 13.42 -10.87
C LEU A 115 -10.71 13.61 -11.38
N SER A 116 -9.78 13.77 -10.46
CA SER A 116 -8.39 14.12 -10.79
C SER A 116 -7.44 12.94 -10.72
N GLY A 117 -7.87 11.84 -10.09
CA GLY A 117 -7.16 10.58 -10.09
C GLY A 117 -7.52 9.67 -8.93
N TYR A 118 -6.61 8.71 -8.69
CA TYR A 118 -6.71 7.78 -7.58
C TYR A 118 -5.40 7.69 -6.80
N PHE A 119 -5.50 7.58 -5.48
CA PHE A 119 -4.41 7.11 -4.62
C PHE A 119 -4.53 5.60 -4.46
N LEU A 120 -3.55 4.87 -4.97
CA LEU A 120 -3.39 3.45 -4.75
C LEU A 120 -2.34 3.24 -3.67
N THR A 121 -2.73 2.61 -2.56
CA THR A 121 -1.83 2.26 -1.46
C THR A 121 -1.92 0.76 -1.21
N GLY A 122 -0.78 0.11 -0.99
CA GLY A 122 -0.75 -1.27 -0.52
C GLY A 122 0.11 -1.41 0.71
N ARG A 123 -0.41 -2.06 1.74
CA ARG A 123 0.30 -2.28 3.01
C ARG A 123 0.35 -3.74 3.39
N SER A 124 1.52 -4.13 3.90
CA SER A 124 1.78 -5.41 4.54
C SER A 124 2.81 -5.20 5.64
N ARG A 125 3.11 -6.23 6.42
CA ARG A 125 4.13 -6.15 7.47
C ARG A 125 5.51 -5.85 6.89
N GLY A 126 6.02 -4.64 7.12
CA GLY A 126 7.34 -4.20 6.68
C GLY A 126 7.48 -4.06 5.16
N HIS A 127 6.37 -3.84 4.45
CA HIS A 127 6.38 -3.43 3.04
C HIS A 127 5.13 -2.64 2.69
N THR A 128 5.33 -1.42 2.24
CA THR A 128 4.29 -0.48 1.83
C THR A 128 4.65 0.15 0.50
N PHE A 129 3.65 0.48 -0.30
CA PHE A 129 3.82 1.26 -1.52
C PHE A 129 2.64 2.21 -1.70
N GLN A 130 2.87 3.31 -2.43
CA GLN A 130 1.86 4.29 -2.78
C GLN A 130 2.09 4.76 -4.22
N LYS A 131 1.00 4.98 -4.96
CA LYS A 131 1.02 5.47 -6.33
C LYS A 131 -0.18 6.37 -6.59
N THR A 132 0.04 7.50 -7.25
CA THR A 132 -1.02 8.34 -7.82
C THR A 132 -1.29 7.88 -9.25
N LEU A 133 -2.56 7.61 -9.57
CA LEU A 133 -3.03 7.09 -10.85
C LEU A 133 -3.92 8.12 -11.54
N GLU A 134 -3.85 8.15 -12.86
CA GLU A 134 -4.66 9.02 -13.71
C GLU A 134 -6.16 8.68 -13.63
N PRO A 135 -7.06 9.66 -13.76
CA PRO A 135 -8.50 9.46 -13.58
C PRO A 135 -9.14 8.56 -14.65
N THR A 136 -8.50 8.48 -15.82
CA THR A 136 -8.94 7.63 -16.94
C THR A 136 -8.59 6.15 -16.78
N LEU A 137 -7.76 5.79 -15.79
CA LEU A 137 -7.39 4.41 -15.54
C LEU A 137 -8.50 3.69 -14.76
N THR A 138 -8.77 2.45 -15.18
CA THR A 138 -9.64 1.49 -14.51
C THR A 138 -8.94 0.16 -14.22
N GLU A 139 -7.66 0.07 -14.56
CA GLU A 139 -6.82 -1.10 -14.36
C GLU A 139 -5.37 -0.72 -14.07
N TYR A 140 -4.69 -1.53 -13.27
CA TYR A 140 -3.27 -1.33 -12.94
C TYR A 140 -2.60 -2.61 -12.50
N ASN A 141 -1.40 -2.87 -13.02
CA ASN A 141 -0.57 -3.99 -12.58
C ASN A 141 0.39 -3.55 -11.48
N VAL A 142 0.14 -3.97 -10.25
CA VAL A 142 1.06 -3.75 -9.13
C VAL A 142 2.20 -4.75 -9.24
N SER A 143 3.44 -4.28 -9.14
CA SER A 143 4.65 -5.10 -9.18
C SER A 143 5.48 -4.94 -7.91
N CYS A 144 6.58 -5.69 -7.80
CA CYS A 144 7.50 -5.66 -6.66
C CYS A 144 6.87 -6.06 -5.31
N LEU A 145 5.79 -6.85 -5.33
CA LEU A 145 5.23 -7.43 -4.11
C LEU A 145 6.16 -8.52 -3.56
N LYS A 146 6.13 -8.70 -2.24
CA LYS A 146 6.84 -9.81 -1.58
C LYS A 146 6.06 -11.11 -1.81
N PRO A 147 6.73 -12.24 -2.06
CA PRO A 147 6.10 -13.55 -2.09
C PRO A 147 5.47 -13.92 -0.76
N TRP A 148 4.42 -14.75 -0.80
CA TRP A 148 3.72 -15.26 0.39
C TRP A 148 3.37 -14.18 1.42
N THR A 149 2.89 -13.03 0.93
CA THR A 149 2.61 -11.86 1.77
C THR A 149 1.17 -11.41 1.54
N GLU A 150 0.48 -11.14 2.63
CA GLU A 150 -0.85 -10.55 2.63
C GLU A 150 -0.74 -9.03 2.57
N TYR A 151 -1.52 -8.45 1.66
CA TYR A 151 -1.57 -7.03 1.40
C TYR A 151 -2.99 -6.52 1.55
N ASN A 152 -3.13 -5.41 2.27
CA ASN A 152 -4.34 -4.59 2.26
C ASN A 152 -4.12 -3.52 1.20
N ILE A 153 -4.89 -3.61 0.13
CA ILE A 153 -4.85 -2.67 -1.00
C ILE A 153 -6.02 -1.71 -0.83
N THR A 154 -5.74 -0.41 -0.90
CA THR A 154 -6.74 0.66 -0.84
C THR A 154 -6.59 1.53 -2.07
N LEU A 155 -7.69 1.76 -2.77
CA LEU A 155 -7.80 2.68 -3.90
C LEU A 155 -8.77 3.79 -3.52
N ARG A 156 -8.31 5.04 -3.47
CA ARG A 156 -9.12 6.20 -3.11
C ARG A 156 -9.20 7.20 -4.24
N ARG A 157 -10.40 7.66 -4.56
CA ARG A 157 -10.61 8.77 -5.50
C ARG A 157 -10.19 10.09 -4.87
N PHE A 158 -9.68 11.00 -5.67
CA PHE A 158 -9.56 12.39 -5.27
C PHE A 158 -10.00 13.30 -6.41
N TYR A 159 -10.47 14.48 -6.01
CA TYR A 159 -11.06 15.45 -6.90
C TYR A 159 -10.40 16.80 -6.73
N THR A 160 -10.37 17.57 -7.81
CA THR A 160 -9.98 18.99 -7.79
C THR A 160 -11.09 19.83 -8.38
N ASP A 161 -11.11 21.11 -8.04
CA ASP A 161 -12.02 22.05 -8.67
C ASP A 161 -11.63 22.25 -10.14
N SER A 162 -12.63 22.35 -11.01
CA SER A 162 -12.47 22.65 -12.43
C SER A 162 -12.18 24.13 -12.72
N GLU A 163 -12.36 25.02 -11.73
CA GLU A 163 -12.08 26.45 -11.89
C GLU A 163 -10.56 26.73 -11.92
N GLU A 164 -10.03 27.02 -13.12
CA GLU A 164 -8.66 27.49 -13.32
C GLU A 164 -8.37 28.76 -12.49
N GLY A 165 -7.29 28.74 -11.71
CA GLY A 165 -6.73 29.94 -11.06
C GLY A 165 -7.11 30.17 -9.60
N VAL A 166 -7.82 29.24 -8.96
CA VAL A 166 -7.99 29.23 -7.50
C VAL A 166 -7.27 28.01 -6.92
N ASP A 167 -6.24 28.24 -6.09
CA ASP A 167 -5.63 27.19 -5.26
C ASP A 167 -6.68 26.70 -4.26
N ARG A 168 -7.52 25.75 -4.69
CA ARG A 168 -8.45 25.05 -3.81
C ARG A 168 -7.86 23.69 -3.45
N PRO A 169 -7.98 23.27 -2.18
CA PRO A 169 -7.43 22.00 -1.74
C PRO A 169 -8.14 20.83 -2.42
N MET A 170 -7.35 19.81 -2.75
CA MET A 170 -7.84 18.50 -3.18
C MET A 170 -8.88 17.96 -2.20
N ARG A 171 -9.91 17.29 -2.74
CA ARG A 171 -10.97 16.65 -1.95
C ARG A 171 -10.90 15.13 -2.08
N LEU A 172 -11.05 14.43 -0.96
CA LEU A 172 -11.02 12.97 -0.92
C LEU A 172 -12.40 12.38 -1.21
N GLY A 173 -12.44 11.35 -2.05
CA GLY A 173 -13.62 10.54 -2.28
C GLY A 173 -13.63 9.24 -1.47
N ARG A 174 -14.71 8.49 -1.66
CA ARG A 174 -14.83 7.12 -1.16
C ARG A 174 -13.69 6.25 -1.69
N ALA A 175 -13.13 5.46 -0.78
CA ALA A 175 -12.13 4.44 -1.10
C ALA A 175 -12.76 3.05 -1.24
N ALA A 176 -12.07 2.19 -1.98
CA ALA A 176 -12.31 0.76 -2.05
C ALA A 176 -11.10 0.04 -1.48
N ALA A 177 -11.33 -1.01 -0.70
CA ALA A 177 -10.26 -1.81 -0.12
C ALA A 177 -10.49 -3.31 -0.39
N LEU A 178 -9.39 -4.04 -0.57
CA LEU A 178 -9.40 -5.50 -0.60
C LEU A 178 -8.13 -6.07 0.02
N GLU A 179 -8.24 -7.29 0.51
CA GLU A 179 -7.10 -8.09 0.95
C GLU A 179 -6.71 -9.06 -0.16
N LEU A 180 -5.42 -9.16 -0.46
CA LEU A 180 -4.90 -10.16 -1.37
C LEU A 180 -3.64 -10.80 -0.80
N ARG A 181 -3.37 -12.05 -1.20
CA ARG A 181 -2.16 -12.77 -0.81
C ARG A 181 -1.40 -13.23 -2.04
N THR A 182 -0.13 -12.84 -2.13
CA THR A 182 0.76 -13.27 -3.20
C THR A 182 1.13 -14.75 -3.07
N HIS A 183 1.45 -15.38 -4.20
CA HIS A 183 1.92 -16.76 -4.21
C HIS A 183 3.30 -16.90 -3.54
N ALA A 184 3.57 -18.10 -3.04
CA ALA A 184 4.89 -18.42 -2.52
C ALA A 184 5.93 -18.45 -3.66
N TYR A 185 7.19 -18.25 -3.30
CA TYR A 185 8.34 -18.47 -4.17
C TYR A 185 9.25 -19.52 -3.53
N ASN A 186 10.11 -20.14 -4.32
CA ASN A 186 11.08 -21.11 -3.82
C ASN A 186 11.92 -20.48 -2.69
N PRO A 187 12.04 -21.15 -1.53
CA PRO A 187 12.81 -20.62 -0.42
C PRO A 187 14.27 -20.49 -0.83
N SER A 188 14.94 -19.45 -0.32
CA SER A 188 16.38 -19.33 -0.47
C SER A 188 17.09 -20.48 0.25
N ALA A 189 18.27 -20.88 -0.25
CA ALA A 189 19.09 -21.87 0.41
C ALA A 189 19.37 -21.46 1.88
N PRO A 190 19.45 -22.41 2.82
CA PRO A 190 19.79 -22.12 4.20
C PRO A 190 21.11 -21.34 4.29
N ARG A 191 21.11 -20.22 5.03
CA ARG A 191 22.31 -19.38 5.20
C ARG A 191 23.33 -19.99 6.17
N GLU A 192 22.86 -20.79 7.12
CA GLU A 192 23.71 -21.45 8.11
C GLU A 192 23.33 -22.91 8.26
N LEU A 193 24.31 -23.79 8.03
CA LEU A 193 24.22 -25.22 8.29
C LEU A 193 25.27 -25.55 9.36
N LYS A 194 24.83 -25.78 10.60
CA LYS A 194 25.68 -26.37 11.63
C LYS A 194 25.48 -27.88 11.65
N ILE A 195 26.45 -28.60 11.11
CA ILE A 195 26.50 -30.06 11.19
C ILE A 195 27.18 -30.42 12.51
N ILE A 196 26.41 -30.89 13.48
CA ILE A 196 26.96 -31.41 14.73
C ILE A 196 27.13 -32.92 14.57
N SER A 197 28.39 -33.37 14.55
CA SER A 197 28.73 -34.80 14.54
C SER A 197 29.09 -35.24 15.96
N THR A 198 28.18 -35.97 16.61
CA THR A 198 28.48 -36.69 17.84
C THR A 198 28.81 -38.15 17.50
N GLY A 199 30.09 -38.40 17.22
CA GLY A 199 30.65 -39.75 17.13
C GLY A 199 30.88 -40.26 15.71
N GLN A 200 32.10 -40.74 15.46
CA GLN A 200 32.55 -41.33 14.21
C GLN A 200 31.60 -42.42 13.69
N LYS A 201 30.91 -42.14 12.59
CA LYS A 201 30.73 -43.13 11.53
C LYS A 201 31.18 -42.49 10.22
N LYS A 202 32.32 -42.96 9.70
CA LYS A 202 32.72 -42.75 8.31
C LYS A 202 31.55 -43.20 7.45
N CYS A 203 30.98 -42.31 6.64
CA CYS A 203 30.33 -42.75 5.40
C CYS A 203 31.46 -43.23 4.48
N GLN A 204 31.90 -44.47 4.66
CA GLN A 204 32.69 -45.18 3.67
C GLN A 204 31.72 -45.66 2.59
N SER A 205 31.70 -44.97 1.45
CA SER A 205 31.31 -45.60 0.20
C SER A 205 32.41 -46.60 -0.14
N THR A 206 32.19 -47.88 0.19
CA THR A 206 32.97 -48.98 -0.37
C THR A 206 32.47 -49.25 -1.78
N HIS A 207 33.13 -48.67 -2.76
CA HIS A 207 33.24 -49.29 -4.09
C HIS A 207 34.71 -49.71 -4.33
N ARG A 208 34.97 -50.98 -4.00
CA ARG A 208 36.02 -51.88 -4.50
C ARG A 208 35.39 -53.27 -4.32
N GLY A 209 34.99 -54.04 -5.33
CA GLY A 209 35.62 -54.35 -6.62
C GLY A 209 36.23 -55.77 -6.51
N SER A 210 35.91 -56.66 -7.47
CA SER A 210 36.54 -57.96 -7.87
C SER A 210 35.45 -59.01 -8.16
N TYR A 211 35.40 -59.71 -9.30
CA TYR A 211 36.46 -60.16 -10.23
C TYR A 211 36.19 -59.78 -11.69
#